data_AF-K2MCC4-F1
#
_entry.id   AF-K2MCC4-F1
#
_cell.length_a   1.000
_cell.length_b   1.000
_cell.length_c   1.000
_cell.angle_alpha   90.00
_cell.angle_beta   90.00
_cell.angle_gamma   90.00
#
_symmetry.space_group_name_H-M   'P 1'
#
loop_
_entity.id
_entity.type
_entity.pdbx_description
1 polymer ?
#
loop_
_entity_poly.entity_id
_entity_poly.type
_entity_poly.pdbx_seq_one_letter_code
_entity_poly.pdbx_strand_id
1 'polypeptide(L)' 'MKLLVFNVRYSPNLGDGVLALCLEAALRQAVPGLTVETIDLAGRDAYGAAGGARRRQALTLLGWLPAGLRR' A
#
# COMPACT_ATOMS: atom_id res chain seq x y z
N MET A 1 21.96 -6.06 13.42
CA MET A 1 21.99 -6.37 11.96
C MET A 1 20.84 -5.62 11.29
N LYS A 2 21.01 -5.16 10.04
CA LYS A 2 19.97 -4.44 9.29
C LYS A 2 19.56 -5.23 8.05
N LEU A 3 18.26 -5.39 7.84
CA LEU A 3 17.67 -6.04 6.67
C LEU A 3 16.75 -5.05 5.95
N LEU A 4 17.00 -4.86 4.65
CA LEU A 4 16.13 -4.09 3.78
C LEU A 4 15.24 -5.05 3.00
N VAL A 5 13.94 -4.79 3.00
CA VAL A 5 12.94 -5.58 2.29
C VAL A 5 12.32 -4.72 1.20
N PHE A 6 12.56 -5.11 -0.05
CA PHE A 6 11.90 -4.51 -1.21
C PHE A 6 10.55 -5.17 -1.42
N ASN A 7 9.47 -4.40 -1.36
CA ASN A 7 8.12 -4.91 -1.54
C ASN A 7 7.19 -3.80 -2.05
N VAL A 8 5.89 -3.99 -1.90
CA VAL A 8 4.85 -3.02 -2.27
C VAL A 8 3.94 -2.76 -1.06
N ARG A 9 4.53 -2.42 0.08
CA ARG A 9 3.83 -2.17 1.36
C ARG A 9 2.62 -1.25 1.22
N TYR A 10 2.74 -0.22 0.40
CA TYR A 10 1.70 0.78 0.20
C TYR A 10 0.87 0.53 -1.06
N SER A 11 0.85 -0.71 -1.55
CA SER A 11 0.00 -1.12 -2.66
C SER A 11 -1.48 -0.79 -2.39
N PRO A 12 -2.21 -0.31 -3.41
CA PRO A 12 -3.67 -0.23 -3.33
C PRO A 12 -4.31 -1.63 -3.28
N ASN A 13 -3.59 -2.67 -3.70
CA ASN A 13 -3.98 -4.05 -3.46
C ASN A 13 -3.66 -4.40 -2.00
N LEU A 14 -4.71 -4.54 -1.20
CA LEU A 14 -4.62 -4.83 0.23
C LEU A 14 -3.73 -6.05 0.53
N GLY A 15 -3.80 -7.10 -0.30
CA GLY A 15 -3.06 -8.35 -0.08
C GLY A 15 -1.55 -8.13 -0.01
N ASP A 16 -1.02 -7.33 -0.93
CA ASP A 16 0.41 -7.01 -1.00
C ASP A 16 0.90 -6.27 0.26
N GLY A 17 0.10 -5.29 0.72
CA GLY A 17 0.40 -4.52 1.93
C GLY A 17 0.34 -5.38 3.19
N VAL A 18 -0.62 -6.30 3.27
CA VAL A 18 -0.74 -7.26 4.38
C VAL A 18 0.45 -8.21 4.42
N LEU A 19 0.87 -8.75 3.28
CA LEU A 19 2.05 -9.63 3.21
C LEU A 19 3.32 -8.91 3.66
N ALA A 20 3.51 -7.65 3.26
CA ALA A 20 4.63 -6.82 3.70
C ALA A 20 4.67 -6.64 5.23
N LEU A 21 3.51 -6.39 5.85
CA LEU A 21 3.39 -6.23 7.31
C LEU A 21 3.65 -7.54 8.06
N CYS A 22 3.07 -8.64 7.60
CA CYS A 22 3.24 -9.96 8.22
C CYS A 22 4.71 -10.41 8.16
N LEU A 23 5.38 -10.19 7.02
CA LEU A 23 6.79 -10.51 6.86
C LEU A 23 7.67 -9.71 7.82
N GLU A 24 7.44 -8.40 7.94
CA GLU A 24 8.18 -7.54 8.87
C GLU A 24 8.01 -8.00 10.33
N ALA A 25 6.78 -8.33 10.74
CA ALA A 25 6.49 -8.84 12.07
C ALA A 25 7.19 -10.18 12.34
N ALA A 26 7.11 -11.12 11.39
CA ALA A 26 7.75 -12.43 11.51
C ALA A 26 9.28 -12.31 11.62
N LEU A 27 9.91 -11.43 10.83
CA LEU A 27 11.36 -11.19 10.87
C LEU A 27 11.83 -10.62 12.22
N ARG A 28 11.08 -9.65 12.77
CA ARG A 28 11.38 -9.08 14.09
C ARG A 28 11.22 -10.08 15.22
N GLN A 29 10.26 -10.99 15.12
CA GLN A 29 10.08 -12.07 16.10
C GLN A 29 11.18 -13.12 16.00
N ALA A 30 11.56 -13.52 14.78
CA ALA A 30 12.55 -14.58 14.55
C ALA A 30 13.97 -14.18 14.96
N VAL A 31 14.33 -12.90 14.83
CA VAL A 31 15.69 -12.41 15.11
C VAL A 31 15.64 -11.18 16.02
N PRO A 32 15.81 -11.37 17.35
CA PRO A 32 15.89 -10.27 18.30
C PRO A 32 16.99 -9.28 17.94
N GLY A 33 16.68 -7.97 17.95
CA GLY A 33 17.64 -6.92 17.58
C GLY A 33 17.85 -6.73 16.07
N LEU A 34 17.09 -7.44 15.21
CA LEU A 34 17.06 -7.19 13.78
C LEU A 34 16.31 -5.88 13.47
N THR A 35 17.00 -4.94 12.84
CA THR A 35 16.37 -3.75 12.28
C THR A 35 15.85 -4.08 10.89
N VAL A 36 14.53 -4.08 10.72
CA VAL A 36 13.87 -4.30 9.43
C VAL A 36 13.39 -2.96 8.89
N GLU A 37 13.81 -2.63 7.67
CA GLU A 37 13.37 -1.45 6.92
C GLU A 37 12.74 -1.89 5.60
N THR A 38 11.67 -1.21 5.20
CA THR A 38 10.91 -1.55 4.00
C THR A 38 11.07 -0.48 2.93
N ILE A 39 11.39 -0.88 1.70
CA ILE A 39 11.41 -0.01 0.53
C ILE A 39 10.26 -0.41 -0.38
N ASP A 40 9.34 0.52 -0.61
CA ASP A 40 8.25 0.31 -1.57
C ASP A 40 8.78 0.49 -3.00
N LEU A 41 8.62 -0.53 -3.82
CA LEU A 41 9.08 -0.60 -5.20
C LEU A 41 8.41 0.42 -6.13
N ALA A 42 7.24 0.94 -5.76
CA ALA A 42 6.59 2.01 -6.52
C ALA A 42 6.93 3.40 -5.95
N GLY A 43 7.92 3.51 -5.07
CA GLY A 43 8.39 4.78 -4.49
C GLY A 43 7.38 5.42 -3.55
N ARG A 44 6.40 4.65 -3.04
CA ARG A 44 5.41 5.14 -2.09
C ARG A 44 6.01 5.19 -0.68
N ASP A 45 5.69 6.23 0.07
CA ASP A 45 6.12 6.45 1.44
C ASP A 45 4.96 6.35 2.45
N ALA A 46 3.71 6.47 1.98
CA ALA A 46 2.52 6.38 2.81
C ALA A 46 1.34 5.70 2.08
N TYR A 47 0.43 5.13 2.89
CA TYR A 47 -0.85 4.63 2.39
C TYR A 47 -1.67 5.78 1.78
N GLY A 48 -2.21 5.55 0.59
CA GLY A 48 -3.00 6.56 -0.12
C GLY A 48 -2.18 7.67 -0.79
N ALA A 49 -0.84 7.66 -0.70
CA ALA A 49 0.04 8.63 -1.36
C ALA A 49 -0.04 8.58 -2.90
N ALA A 50 -0.45 7.45 -3.46
CA ALA A 50 -0.63 7.28 -4.91
C ALA A 50 -1.87 8.03 -5.42
N GLY A 51 -1.77 9.35 -5.64
CA GLY A 51 -2.58 10.16 -6.58
C GLY A 51 -4.11 10.03 -6.54
N GLY A 52 -4.65 9.40 -5.49
CA GLY A 52 -5.91 8.69 -5.59
C GLY A 52 -7.10 9.43 -5.00
N ALA A 53 -6.88 10.45 -4.15
CA ALA A 53 -7.99 11.16 -3.51
C ALA A 53 -8.91 11.81 -4.55
N ARG A 54 -8.33 12.54 -5.52
CA ARG A 54 -9.08 13.25 -6.56
C ARG A 54 -9.70 12.29 -7.57
N ARG A 55 -8.99 11.23 -7.97
CA ARG A 55 -9.53 10.17 -8.86
C ARG A 55 -10.65 9.38 -8.19
N ARG A 56 -10.48 9.01 -6.92
CA ARG A 56 -11.49 8.27 -6.15
C ARG A 56 -12.75 9.12 -5.97
N GLN A 57 -12.60 10.39 -5.61
CA GLN A 57 -13.72 11.34 -5.55
C GLN A 57 -14.44 11.47 -6.91
N ALA A 58 -13.69 11.62 -8.01
CA ALA A 58 -14.26 11.69 -9.35
C ALA A 58 -15.03 10.41 -9.71
N LEU A 59 -14.49 9.23 -9.42
CA LEU A 59 -15.17 7.95 -9.65
C LEU A 59 -16.39 7.76 -8.74
N THR A 60 -16.34 8.24 -7.49
CA THR A 60 -17.50 8.22 -6.58
C THR A 60 -18.63 9.09 -7.10
N LEU A 61 -18.32 10.32 -7.55
CA LEU A 61 -19.29 11.21 -8.19
C LEU A 61 -19.86 10.62 -9.48
N LEU A 62 -19.00 10.00 -10.31
CA LEU A 62 -19.46 9.30 -11.52
C LEU A 62 -20.40 8.14 -11.19
N GLY A 63 -20.14 7.42 -10.09
CA GLY A 63 -20.98 6.33 -9.61
C GLY A 63 -22.38 6.77 -9.17
N TRP A 64 -22.52 8.03 -8.74
CA TRP A 64 -23.80 8.61 -8.32
C TRP A 64 -24.63 9.15 -9.49
N LEU A 65 -24.05 9.28 -10.70
CA LEU A 65 -24.78 9.75 -11.87
C LEU A 65 -25.76 8.69 -12.42
N PRO A 66 -26.95 9.08 -12.89
CA PRO A 66 -27.87 8.20 -13.60
C PRO A 66 -27.17 7.50 -14.79
N ALA A 67 -27.58 6.27 -15.11
CA ALA A 67 -26.90 5.45 -16.13
C ALA A 67 -26.74 6.16 -17.51
N GLY A 68 -27.64 7.08 -17.85
CA GLY A 68 -27.57 7.86 -19.10
C GLY A 68 -26.47 8.93 -19.15
N LEU A 69 -25.93 9.35 -18.00
CA LEU A 69 -24.86 10.35 -17.87
C LEU A 69 -23.49 9.71 -17.57
N ARG A 70 -23.44 8.37 -17.44
CA ARG A 70 -22.25 7.60 -17.02
C ARG A 70 -21.35 7.16 -18.18
N ARG A 71 -21.59 7.64 -19.40
CA ARG A 71 -20.85 7.30 -20.63
C ARG A 71 -19.86 8.38 -21.02
#